data_AF-A0AAE0Z7H3-F1
#
_entry.id   AF-A0AAE0Z7H3-F1
#
_cell.length_a   1.000
_cell.length_b   1.000
_cell.length_c   1.000
_cell.angle_alpha   90.00
_cell.angle_beta   90.00
_cell.angle_gamma   90.00
#
_symmetry.space_group_name_H-M   'P 1'
#
loop_
_entity.id
_entity.type
_entity.pdbx_description
1 polymer ?
#
loop_
_entity_poly.entity_id
_entity_poly.type
_entity_poly.pdbx_seq_one_letter_code
_entity_poly.pdbx_strand_id
1 'polypeptide(L)'
;QFTLLKQENWERIQNVLNIRRQTTNYAEKLTDICALIPTQYTPNVHGYHRVCYQLFTNVKSTRKRSSAVHTTSDEPSCSDAKRRKADSSSSSCTLFPQNQCIICQRESKYVKRKKDKLIKCVTETAKASILEAAQRKGDARLTGLLQNFCLIAKEGHYHASCRREYTKKYDTPLDTELPENLTAHKKATQWIKDYIEETIIAQSQVERVTMLRERYLNYLQSNYPEAYNPDYKTHKLKAKIQKEFGDRIKFWQPGFRGELVYSAVLPKGSAVETAFEMAASDQKRLEEAEILLRRHIIDASKNSELPWPPTAEDLQSETVKPLNILLSFLDHLLTKNTQKNSETTTTH
;
A
#
# COMPACT_ATOMS: atom_id res chain seq x y z
N GLN A 1 17.47 -12.04 -2.78
CA GLN A 1 18.78 -11.70 -3.38
C GLN A 1 19.88 -12.16 -2.42
N PHE A 2 20.72 -13.08 -2.89
CA PHE A 2 21.86 -13.62 -2.16
C PHE A 2 23.07 -12.70 -2.38
N THR A 3 23.81 -12.38 -1.32
CA THR A 3 24.95 -11.47 -1.36
C THR A 3 26.16 -12.17 -0.75
N LEU A 4 27.29 -12.14 -1.46
CA LEU A 4 28.53 -12.69 -0.95
C LEU A 4 28.98 -11.95 0.31
N LEU A 5 29.42 -12.72 1.29
CA LEU A 5 29.85 -12.19 2.57
C LEU A 5 31.23 -11.54 2.41
N LYS A 6 31.36 -10.29 2.86
CA LYS A 6 32.63 -9.56 2.93
C LYS A 6 33.16 -9.63 4.37
N GLN A 7 34.47 -9.46 4.54
CA GLN A 7 35.15 -9.47 5.84
C GLN A 7 34.47 -8.54 6.87
N GLU A 8 34.18 -7.29 6.50
CA GLU A 8 33.51 -6.31 7.37
C GLU A 8 32.13 -6.78 7.85
N ASN A 9 31.38 -7.45 6.96
CA ASN A 9 30.06 -7.98 7.28
C ASN A 9 30.16 -9.20 8.19
N TRP A 10 31.21 -10.00 8.04
CA TRP A 10 31.50 -11.14 8.90
C TRP A 10 31.82 -10.73 10.34
N GLU A 11 32.70 -9.74 10.52
CA GLU A 11 33.04 -9.20 11.84
C GLU A 11 31.80 -8.66 12.57
N ARG A 12 30.92 -7.99 11.83
CA ARG A 12 29.63 -7.54 12.36
C ARG A 12 28.71 -8.69 12.76
N ILE A 13 28.66 -9.78 11.99
CA ILE A 13 27.90 -10.98 12.35
C ILE A 13 28.46 -11.60 13.64
N GLN A 14 29.78 -11.74 13.76
CA GLN A 14 30.43 -12.30 14.95
C GLN A 14 30.17 -11.46 16.21
N ASN A 15 30.23 -10.13 16.10
CA ASN A 15 29.92 -9.23 17.21
C ASN A 15 28.45 -9.39 17.67
N VAL A 16 27.51 -9.42 16.74
CA VAL A 16 26.09 -9.63 17.04
C VAL A 16 25.82 -11.02 17.61
N LEU A 17 26.51 -12.05 17.11
CA LEU A 17 26.41 -13.42 17.57
C LEU A 17 26.88 -13.55 19.03
N ASN A 18 27.96 -12.87 19.42
CA ASN A 18 28.39 -12.78 20.82
C ASN A 18 27.35 -12.06 21.70
N ILE A 19 26.79 -10.94 21.24
CA ILE A 19 25.73 -10.22 21.96
C ILE A 19 24.51 -11.14 22.19
N ARG A 20 24.04 -11.82 21.15
CA ARG A 20 22.86 -12.69 21.23
C ARG A 20 23.09 -13.94 22.08
N ARG A 21 24.31 -14.50 22.12
CA ARG A 21 24.67 -15.60 23.02
C ARG A 21 24.63 -15.20 24.50
N GLN A 22 24.94 -13.93 24.80
CA GLN A 22 24.93 -13.37 26.15
C GLN A 22 23.55 -12.85 26.59
N THR A 23 22.61 -12.68 25.67
CA THR A 23 21.25 -12.23 25.98
C THR A 23 20.45 -13.30 26.73
N THR A 24 19.82 -12.92 27.84
CA THR A 24 18.97 -13.79 28.68
C THR A 24 17.54 -13.95 28.14
N ASN A 25 17.12 -13.09 27.22
CA ASN A 25 15.82 -13.16 26.56
C ASN A 25 15.81 -14.21 25.43
N TYR A 26 15.05 -15.28 25.63
CA TYR A 26 14.97 -16.43 24.72
C TYR A 26 14.53 -16.05 23.29
N ALA A 27 13.60 -15.09 23.15
CA ALA A 27 13.10 -14.66 21.84
C ALA A 27 14.13 -13.84 21.03
N GLU A 28 15.08 -13.20 21.70
CA GLU A 28 16.15 -12.40 21.06
C GLU A 28 17.44 -13.22 20.87
N LYS A 29 17.50 -14.42 21.44
CA LYS A 29 18.68 -15.30 21.41
C LYS A 29 18.93 -15.92 20.03
N LEU A 30 17.86 -16.18 19.26
CA LEU A 30 17.91 -16.81 17.93
C LEU A 30 18.89 -17.99 17.88
N THR A 31 18.79 -18.89 18.86
CA THR A 31 19.75 -19.99 19.10
C THR A 31 19.96 -20.85 17.89
N ASP A 32 18.89 -21.16 17.18
CA ASP A 32 18.90 -22.07 16.02
C ASP A 32 19.67 -21.44 14.85
N ILE A 33 19.55 -20.12 14.67
CA ILE A 33 20.30 -19.38 13.65
C ILE A 33 21.76 -19.22 14.07
N CYS A 34 22.03 -18.95 15.34
CA CYS A 34 23.40 -18.81 15.86
C CYS A 34 24.22 -20.10 15.78
N ALA A 35 23.57 -21.27 15.76
CA ALA A 35 24.21 -22.56 15.59
C ALA A 35 24.60 -22.87 14.14
N LEU A 36 23.89 -22.27 13.17
CA LEU A 36 24.11 -22.47 11.73
C LEU A 36 25.17 -21.52 11.14
N ILE A 37 25.61 -20.53 11.91
CA ILE A 37 26.66 -19.59 11.47
C ILE A 37 28.02 -20.30 11.62
N PRO A 38 28.83 -20.39 10.55
CA PRO A 38 30.12 -21.05 10.61
C PRO A 38 31.05 -20.39 11.62
N THR A 39 32.08 -21.11 12.09
CA THR A 39 33.08 -20.55 13.01
C THR A 39 34.18 -19.79 12.27
N GLN A 40 34.37 -20.06 10.97
CA GLN A 40 35.39 -19.44 10.13
C GLN A 40 34.78 -18.86 8.86
N TYR A 41 35.37 -17.76 8.39
CA TYR A 41 34.98 -17.10 7.16
C TYR A 41 35.88 -17.55 6.00
N THR A 42 35.25 -18.03 4.94
CA THR A 42 35.88 -18.29 3.65
C THR A 42 35.32 -17.30 2.62
N PRO A 43 36.14 -16.41 2.07
CA PRO A 43 35.73 -15.53 0.97
C PRO A 43 35.18 -16.37 -0.19
N ASN A 44 34.10 -15.92 -0.82
CA ASN A 44 33.46 -16.51 -2.01
C ASN A 44 32.64 -17.81 -1.80
N VAL A 45 32.66 -18.42 -0.62
CA VAL A 45 31.81 -19.59 -0.31
C VAL A 45 30.61 -19.17 0.54
N HIS A 46 30.82 -18.28 1.51
CA HIS A 46 29.77 -17.84 2.41
C HIS A 46 29.06 -16.59 1.89
N GLY A 47 27.75 -16.57 2.02
CA GLY A 47 26.90 -15.45 1.65
C GLY A 47 25.64 -15.39 2.50
N TYR A 48 24.88 -14.32 2.34
CA TYR A 48 23.69 -14.06 3.14
C TYR A 48 22.58 -13.44 2.29
N HIS A 49 21.33 -13.65 2.71
CA HIS A 49 20.21 -12.85 2.20
C HIS A 49 20.20 -11.50 2.91
N ARG A 50 20.13 -10.41 2.16
CA ARG A 50 20.14 -9.04 2.69
C ARG A 50 19.13 -8.82 3.82
N VAL A 51 17.91 -9.36 3.68
CA VAL A 51 16.85 -9.25 4.68
C VAL A 51 17.20 -10.03 5.95
N CYS A 52 17.70 -11.26 5.83
CA CYS A 52 18.12 -12.07 6.97
C CYS A 52 19.27 -11.42 7.73
N TYR A 53 20.24 -10.84 7.02
CA TYR A 53 21.34 -10.09 7.64
C TYR A 53 20.84 -8.86 8.40
N GLN A 54 19.91 -8.09 7.82
CA GLN A 54 19.34 -6.92 8.51
C GLN A 54 18.56 -7.34 9.77
N LEU A 55 17.75 -8.40 9.69
CA LEU A 55 17.01 -8.92 10.84
C LEU A 55 17.93 -9.45 11.93
N PHE A 56 18.96 -10.21 11.55
CA PHE A 56 19.92 -10.78 12.50
C PHE A 56 20.77 -9.69 13.17
N THR A 57 21.27 -8.71 12.41
CA THR A 57 22.14 -7.64 12.93
C THR A 57 21.39 -6.50 13.62
N ASN A 58 20.06 -6.51 13.61
CA ASN A 58 19.22 -5.55 14.33
C ASN A 58 19.10 -5.90 15.82
N VAL A 59 20.23 -5.83 16.53
CA VAL A 59 20.27 -5.81 17.99
C VAL A 59 20.11 -4.37 18.45
N LYS A 60 19.06 -4.09 19.24
CA LYS A 60 18.88 -2.79 19.90
C LYS A 60 20.10 -2.59 20.80
N SER A 61 20.94 -1.59 20.48
CA SER A 61 22.18 -1.31 21.19
C SER A 61 21.94 -1.20 22.70
N THR A 62 22.27 -2.26 23.44
CA THR A 62 22.37 -2.27 24.90
C THR A 62 23.74 -1.72 25.31
N ARG A 63 24.11 -0.53 24.83
CA ARG A 63 25.18 0.25 25.47
C ARG A 63 24.58 1.06 26.62
N LYS A 64 24.35 0.39 27.75
CA LYS A 64 24.26 1.07 29.04
C LYS A 64 24.83 0.16 30.13
N ARG A 65 25.94 0.64 30.72
CA ARG A 65 26.63 0.17 31.94
C ARG A 65 27.46 -1.12 31.83
N SER A 66 28.74 -0.94 31.52
CA SER A 66 29.84 -1.77 32.06
C SER A 66 31.12 -0.95 32.03
N SER A 67 31.18 0.09 32.86
CA SER A 67 32.41 0.83 33.16
C SER A 67 32.20 1.59 34.47
N ALA A 68 32.11 0.85 35.57
CA ALA A 68 32.29 1.34 36.94
C ALA A 68 32.32 0.14 37.90
N VAL A 69 33.44 -0.60 37.93
CA VAL A 69 33.80 -1.45 39.07
C VAL A 69 35.34 -1.45 39.19
N HIS A 70 35.81 -1.26 40.43
CA HIS A 70 37.18 -1.13 40.95
C HIS A 70 37.77 0.30 40.79
N THR A 71 38.16 1.02 41.84
CA THR A 71 38.92 0.60 43.04
C THR A 71 38.71 1.59 44.24
N THR A 72 38.35 1.02 45.41
CA THR A 72 38.73 1.30 46.83
C THR A 72 38.37 2.58 47.62
N SER A 73 37.77 2.34 48.82
CA SER A 73 37.96 2.93 50.19
C SER A 73 37.64 4.43 50.44
N ASP A 74 36.93 4.91 51.47
CA ASP A 74 36.53 4.43 52.81
C ASP A 74 35.22 5.12 53.29
N GLU A 75 34.53 4.49 54.26
CA GLU A 75 33.32 4.90 55.06
C GLU A 75 33.57 6.12 56.01
N PRO A 76 32.60 6.65 56.81
CA PRO A 76 31.13 6.46 56.88
C PRO A 76 30.26 7.75 57.06
N SER A 77 28.92 7.55 57.06
CA SER A 77 27.92 8.18 57.95
C SER A 77 26.97 9.30 57.44
N CYS A 78 25.67 8.95 57.50
CA CYS A 78 24.45 9.70 57.82
C CYS A 78 24.29 11.19 57.42
N SER A 79 23.24 11.49 56.63
CA SER A 79 21.93 11.94 57.15
C SER A 79 21.04 12.53 56.07
N ASP A 80 19.74 12.25 56.21
CA ASP A 80 18.62 12.91 55.55
C ASP A 80 18.75 14.43 55.47
N ALA A 81 18.61 14.98 54.26
CA ALA A 81 18.15 16.36 54.10
C ALA A 81 17.45 16.55 52.75
N LYS A 82 16.12 16.70 52.83
CA LYS A 82 15.26 17.31 51.83
C LYS A 82 15.93 18.55 51.22
N ARG A 83 16.49 18.45 50.02
CA ARG A 83 16.83 19.65 49.23
C ARG A 83 15.61 20.08 48.42
N ARG A 84 15.01 21.14 48.96
CA ARG A 84 13.98 21.99 48.39
C ARG A 84 14.34 22.35 46.95
N LYS A 85 13.31 22.36 46.08
CA LYS A 85 13.33 22.97 44.76
C LYS A 85 13.92 24.37 44.86
N ALA A 86 15.00 24.62 44.12
CA ALA A 86 15.35 25.96 43.70
C ALA A 86 14.80 26.13 42.29
N ASP A 87 13.82 27.02 42.16
CA ASP A 87 13.46 27.63 40.89
C ASP A 87 14.72 28.29 40.31
N SER A 88 15.20 27.76 39.20
CA SER A 88 16.16 28.44 38.33
C SER A 88 15.47 28.71 37.01
N SER A 89 14.70 29.80 37.01
CA SER A 89 14.37 30.58 35.84
C SER A 89 15.65 31.15 35.22
N SER A 90 16.40 30.30 34.51
CA SER A 90 17.35 30.76 33.50
C SER A 90 16.56 30.95 32.21
N SER A 91 16.04 32.16 32.05
CA SER A 91 15.49 32.66 30.80
C SER A 91 16.63 32.87 29.79
N SER A 92 17.35 31.81 29.44
CA SER A 92 18.13 31.80 28.20
C SER A 92 17.10 31.78 27.06
N CYS A 93 16.94 32.91 26.39
CA CYS A 93 16.11 33.04 25.20
C CYS A 93 16.73 32.19 24.08
N THR A 94 16.52 30.88 24.14
CA THR A 94 16.86 29.96 23.06
C THR A 94 15.66 29.91 22.14
N LEU A 95 15.85 30.32 20.88
CA LEU A 95 14.83 30.28 19.81
C LEU A 95 14.14 28.92 19.68
N PHE A 96 14.77 27.86 20.21
CA PHE A 96 14.22 26.53 20.38
C PHE A 96 14.43 26.07 21.83
N PRO A 97 13.38 26.03 22.66
CA PRO A 97 13.50 25.46 23.99
C PRO A 97 13.82 23.97 23.86
N GLN A 98 14.96 23.53 24.40
CA GLN A 98 15.40 22.12 24.32
C GLN A 98 14.40 21.15 24.96
N ASN A 99 13.54 21.64 25.84
CA ASN A 99 12.54 20.85 26.55
C ASN A 99 11.16 20.87 25.88
N GLN A 100 10.96 21.59 24.76
CA GLN A 100 9.63 21.75 24.15
C GLN A 100 9.58 21.25 22.70
N CYS A 101 8.41 20.75 22.32
CA CYS A 101 8.13 20.37 20.95
C CYS A 101 7.88 21.60 20.05
N ILE A 102 8.61 21.75 18.95
CA ILE A 102 8.44 22.89 18.01
C ILE A 102 7.05 22.96 17.35
N ILE A 103 6.37 21.82 17.26
CA ILE A 103 5.04 21.71 16.65
C ILE A 103 3.94 22.08 17.65
N CYS A 104 3.93 21.46 18.84
CA CYS A 104 2.84 21.64 19.81
C CYS A 104 3.19 22.51 21.01
N GLN A 105 4.44 23.00 21.11
CA GLN A 105 4.99 23.85 22.18
C GLN A 105 4.85 23.29 23.60
N ARG A 106 4.64 21.97 23.73
CA ARG A 106 4.52 21.28 25.02
C ARG A 106 5.79 20.50 25.31
N GLU A 107 6.14 20.42 26.59
CA GLU A 107 7.27 19.60 27.07
C GLU A 107 6.94 18.12 27.13
N SER A 108 5.67 17.80 27.35
CA SER A 108 5.20 16.43 27.38
C SER A 108 3.87 16.26 26.67
N LYS A 109 3.72 15.11 26.00
CA LYS A 109 2.48 14.66 25.38
C LYS A 109 2.28 13.19 25.75
N TYR A 110 1.04 12.78 25.98
CA TYR A 110 0.69 11.39 26.22
C TYR A 110 -0.18 10.88 25.08
N VAL A 111 0.14 9.69 24.57
CA VAL A 111 -0.63 9.01 23.52
C VAL A 111 -0.99 7.62 24.03
N LYS A 112 -2.28 7.32 24.12
CA LYS A 112 -2.80 6.03 24.64
C LYS A 112 -2.18 5.66 26.00
N ARG A 113 -2.19 6.59 26.95
CA ARG A 113 -1.62 6.46 28.32
C ARG A 113 -0.10 6.24 28.39
N LYS A 114 0.64 6.34 27.29
CA LYS A 114 2.12 6.30 27.26
C LYS A 114 2.67 7.69 26.98
N LYS A 115 3.74 8.08 27.69
CA LYS A 115 4.45 9.34 27.43
C LYS A 115 5.10 9.29 26.05
N ASP A 116 4.69 10.18 25.17
CA ASP A 116 5.30 10.36 23.86
C ASP A 116 6.66 11.04 24.04
N LYS A 117 7.68 10.47 23.42
CA LYS A 117 9.05 10.94 23.62
C LYS A 117 9.30 12.19 22.81
N LEU A 118 9.98 13.14 23.43
CA LEU A 118 10.52 14.30 22.75
C LEU A 118 11.80 13.89 22.01
N ILE A 119 11.85 14.08 20.70
CA ILE A 119 12.91 13.61 19.80
C ILE A 119 13.63 14.82 19.23
N LYS A 120 14.98 14.82 19.30
CA LYS A 120 15.84 15.82 18.65
C LYS A 120 15.79 15.67 17.13
N CYS A 121 15.65 16.78 16.42
CA CYS A 121 15.74 16.82 14.97
C CYS A 121 17.21 16.73 14.54
N VAL A 122 17.62 15.57 14.02
CA VAL A 122 19.01 15.32 13.60
C VAL A 122 19.19 15.19 12.08
N THR A 123 18.11 15.18 11.30
CA THR A 123 18.18 15.01 9.84
C THR A 123 17.52 16.16 9.09
N GLU A 124 18.13 16.54 7.96
CA GLU A 124 17.57 17.58 7.07
C GLU A 124 16.25 17.10 6.45
N THR A 125 16.12 15.79 6.20
CA THR A 125 14.87 15.17 5.74
C THR A 125 13.71 15.39 6.72
N ALA A 126 13.98 15.37 8.03
CA ALA A 126 12.94 15.63 9.03
C ALA A 126 12.55 17.11 9.05
N LYS A 127 13.51 18.02 8.95
CA LYS A 127 13.27 19.46 8.83
C LYS A 127 12.46 19.79 7.58
N ALA A 128 12.91 19.32 6.41
CA ALA A 128 12.25 19.57 5.13
C ALA A 128 10.80 19.07 5.14
N SER A 129 10.56 17.87 5.68
CA SER A 129 9.21 17.30 5.80
C SER A 129 8.28 18.14 6.69
N ILE A 130 8.80 18.73 7.78
CA ILE A 130 8.02 19.60 8.65
C ILE A 130 7.78 20.96 7.98
N LEU A 131 8.77 21.52 7.28
CA LEU A 131 8.66 22.77 6.55
C LEU A 131 7.61 22.68 5.43
N GLU A 132 7.66 21.63 4.60
CA GLU A 132 6.67 21.39 3.55
C GLU A 132 5.25 21.26 4.14
N ALA A 133 5.13 20.60 5.29
CA ALA A 133 3.86 20.49 5.99
C ALA A 133 3.37 21.82 6.57
N ALA A 134 4.28 22.66 7.08
CA ALA A 134 3.97 23.99 7.60
C ALA A 134 3.48 24.92 6.48
N GLN A 135 4.18 24.93 5.34
CA GLN A 135 3.78 25.68 4.15
C GLN A 135 2.40 25.26 3.66
N ARG A 136 2.16 23.95 3.52
CA ARG A 136 0.85 23.42 3.07
C ARG A 136 -0.30 23.79 4.01
N LYS A 137 -0.02 23.88 5.32
CA LYS A 137 -1.02 24.24 6.34
C LYS A 137 -1.13 25.74 6.60
N GLY A 138 -0.34 26.57 5.92
CA GLY A 138 -0.30 28.02 6.17
C GLY A 138 0.20 28.40 7.57
N ASP A 139 0.99 27.54 8.22
CA ASP A 139 1.51 27.81 9.57
C ASP A 139 2.69 28.80 9.47
N ALA A 140 2.37 30.09 9.46
CA ALA A 140 3.36 31.17 9.32
C ALA A 140 4.43 31.14 10.41
N ARG A 141 4.06 30.74 11.63
CA ARG A 141 4.99 30.64 12.77
C ARG A 141 6.03 29.55 12.52
N LEU A 142 5.59 28.33 12.21
CA LEU A 142 6.51 27.23 12.00
C LEU A 142 7.30 27.43 10.70
N THR A 143 6.69 28.01 9.67
CA THR A 143 7.37 28.33 8.41
C THR A 143 8.48 29.36 8.62
N GLY A 144 8.21 30.50 9.26
CA GLY A 144 9.22 31.51 9.55
C GLY A 144 10.34 30.99 10.46
N LEU A 145 10.00 30.15 11.45
CA LEU A 145 10.97 29.53 12.34
C LEU A 145 11.91 28.57 11.59
N LEU A 146 11.42 27.86 10.57
CA LEU A 146 12.18 26.84 9.83
C LEU A 146 12.93 27.38 8.61
N GLN A 147 12.48 28.50 8.04
CA GLN A 147 13.19 29.20 6.96
C GLN A 147 14.38 30.00 7.49
N ASN A 148 14.22 30.65 8.64
CA ASN A 148 15.24 31.54 9.18
C ASN A 148 16.27 30.82 10.08
N PHE A 149 15.97 29.61 10.56
CA PHE A 149 16.84 28.91 11.49
C PHE A 149 17.04 27.43 11.15
N CYS A 150 18.29 26.95 11.35
CA CYS A 150 18.62 25.55 11.18
C CYS A 150 18.19 24.74 12.42
N LEU A 151 17.10 23.98 12.25
CA LEU A 151 16.54 23.05 13.24
C LEU A 151 17.57 22.09 13.85
N ILE A 152 18.55 21.66 13.04
CA ILE A 152 19.58 20.71 13.45
C ILE A 152 20.63 21.40 14.32
N ALA A 153 21.13 22.56 13.87
CA ALA A 153 22.16 23.32 14.59
C ALA A 153 21.66 23.88 15.92
N LYS A 154 20.36 24.18 16.01
CA LYS A 154 19.72 24.66 17.24
C LYS A 154 19.05 23.55 18.05
N GLU A 155 19.31 22.30 17.71
CA GLU A 155 18.83 21.13 18.43
C GLU A 155 17.31 21.15 18.69
N GLY A 156 16.50 21.55 17.71
CA GLY A 156 15.06 21.63 17.92
C GLY A 156 14.43 20.25 18.10
N HIS A 157 13.40 20.19 18.94
CA HIS A 157 12.80 18.94 19.37
C HIS A 157 11.34 18.81 18.94
N TYR A 158 10.85 17.58 18.71
CA TYR A 158 9.43 17.32 18.45
C TYR A 158 8.97 15.98 19.02
N HIS A 159 7.70 15.87 19.36
CA HIS A 159 7.11 14.57 19.71
C HIS A 159 6.93 13.71 18.44
N ALA A 160 7.18 12.40 18.55
CA ALA A 160 7.03 11.48 17.42
C ALA A 160 5.61 11.52 16.82
N SER A 161 4.59 11.56 17.69
CA SER A 161 3.20 11.68 17.23
C SER A 161 2.92 13.03 16.58
N CYS A 162 3.46 14.12 17.14
CA CYS A 162 3.25 15.46 16.58
C CYS A 162 3.83 15.55 15.17
N ARG A 163 5.06 15.08 14.92
CA ARG A 163 5.59 15.06 13.56
C ARG A 163 4.72 14.22 12.64
N ARG A 164 4.41 12.98 13.03
CA ARG A 164 3.61 12.05 12.20
C ARG A 164 2.25 12.62 11.83
N GLU A 165 1.56 13.25 12.78
CA GLU A 165 0.25 13.85 12.59
C GLU A 165 0.33 15.16 11.81
N TYR A 166 1.36 15.96 12.07
CA TYR A 166 1.54 17.25 11.42
C TYR A 166 1.95 17.10 9.96
N THR A 167 2.82 16.14 9.63
CA THR A 167 3.26 15.84 8.26
C THR A 167 2.30 14.89 7.53
N LYS A 168 1.22 14.44 8.17
CA LYS A 168 0.21 13.60 7.52
C LYS A 168 -0.44 14.41 6.40
N LYS A 169 -0.34 13.92 5.17
CA LYS A 169 -1.09 14.44 4.04
C LYS A 169 -2.56 14.07 4.28
N TYR A 170 -3.35 15.03 4.74
CA TYR A 170 -4.80 14.92 4.65
C TYR A 170 -5.16 15.25 3.20
N ASP A 171 -6.10 14.52 2.63
CA ASP A 171 -6.74 14.85 1.36
C ASP A 171 -7.63 16.11 1.54
N THR A 172 -7.05 17.21 2.02
CA THR A 172 -7.71 18.52 2.02
C THR A 172 -7.65 19.05 0.59
N PRO A 173 -8.79 19.36 -0.03
CA PRO A 173 -8.85 19.92 -1.37
C PRO A 173 -8.39 21.38 -1.27
N LEU A 174 -7.11 21.60 -1.54
CA LEU A 174 -6.62 22.90 -1.99
C LEU A 174 -6.28 22.70 -3.44
N ASP A 175 -6.92 23.50 -4.30
CA ASP A 175 -6.87 23.54 -5.76
C ASP A 175 -5.43 23.56 -6.28
N THR A 176 -4.78 22.41 -6.19
CA THR A 176 -3.52 22.12 -6.85
C THR A 176 -3.92 21.10 -7.89
N GLU A 177 -3.75 21.47 -9.16
CA GLU A 177 -3.98 20.60 -10.31
C GLU A 177 -3.39 19.22 -10.00
N LEU A 178 -4.29 18.29 -9.69
CA LEU A 178 -3.91 16.92 -9.38
C LEU A 178 -3.29 16.35 -10.64
N PRO A 179 -2.23 15.52 -10.53
CA PRO A 179 -1.67 14.82 -11.68
C PRO A 179 -2.82 14.23 -12.49
N GLU A 180 -2.86 14.47 -13.80
CA GLU A 180 -4.00 14.13 -14.66
C GLU A 180 -4.45 12.66 -14.49
N ASN A 181 -3.49 11.77 -14.23
CA ASN A 181 -3.71 10.37 -13.92
C ASN A 181 -4.52 10.14 -12.62
N LEU A 182 -4.25 10.91 -11.56
CA LEU A 182 -5.03 10.87 -10.32
C LEU A 182 -6.46 11.39 -10.56
N THR A 183 -6.61 12.42 -11.39
CA THR A 183 -7.91 12.98 -11.80
C THR A 183 -8.71 11.97 -12.63
N ALA A 184 -8.06 11.27 -13.56
CA ALA A 184 -8.66 10.19 -14.36
C ALA A 184 -9.19 9.06 -13.48
N HIS A 185 -8.37 8.54 -12.56
CA HIS A 185 -8.79 7.51 -11.63
C HIS A 185 -9.92 7.96 -10.70
N LYS A 186 -9.94 9.23 -10.28
CA LYS A 186 -11.05 9.81 -9.50
C LYS A 186 -12.35 9.79 -10.30
N LYS A 187 -12.33 10.31 -11.53
CA LYS A 187 -13.51 10.32 -12.43
C LYS A 187 -14.01 8.91 -12.76
N ALA A 188 -13.11 7.99 -13.10
CA ALA A 188 -13.48 6.58 -13.31
C ALA A 188 -14.05 5.91 -12.06
N THR A 189 -13.52 6.29 -10.88
CA THR A 189 -14.05 5.78 -9.60
C THR A 189 -15.43 6.37 -9.31
N GLN A 190 -15.70 7.62 -9.71
CA GLN A 190 -17.03 8.20 -9.58
C GLN A 190 -18.01 7.51 -10.53
N TRP A 191 -17.64 7.35 -11.80
CA TRP A 191 -18.49 6.69 -12.80
C TRP A 191 -18.92 5.28 -12.37
N ILE A 192 -18.00 4.46 -11.84
CA ILE A 192 -18.36 3.11 -11.36
C ILE A 192 -19.25 3.16 -10.10
N LYS A 193 -19.14 4.20 -9.27
CA LYS A 193 -20.04 4.37 -8.12
C LYS A 193 -21.45 4.70 -8.60
N ASP A 194 -21.57 5.63 -9.53
CA ASP A 194 -22.87 6.02 -10.10
C ASP A 194 -23.54 4.81 -10.75
N TYR A 195 -22.78 4.02 -11.51
CA TYR A 195 -23.26 2.76 -12.07
C TYR A 195 -23.79 1.77 -11.00
N ILE A 196 -23.07 1.60 -9.88
CA ILE A 196 -23.48 0.71 -8.79
C ILE A 196 -24.77 1.22 -8.13
N GLU A 197 -24.86 2.53 -7.91
CA GLU A 197 -26.03 3.17 -7.32
C GLU A 197 -27.28 2.96 -8.19
N GLU A 198 -27.16 3.20 -9.49
CA GLU A 198 -28.27 3.06 -10.45
C GLU A 198 -28.63 1.60 -10.72
N THR A 199 -27.64 0.74 -10.93
CA THR A 199 -27.87 -0.61 -11.47
C THR A 199 -27.97 -1.66 -10.35
N ILE A 200 -27.02 -1.69 -9.43
CA ILE A 200 -26.97 -2.74 -8.40
C ILE A 200 -27.90 -2.38 -7.23
N ILE A 201 -27.93 -1.13 -6.82
CA ILE A 201 -28.73 -0.69 -5.67
C ILE A 201 -30.17 -0.38 -6.09
N ALA A 202 -30.38 0.57 -7.01
CA ALA A 202 -31.72 1.00 -7.37
C ALA A 202 -32.48 -0.04 -8.21
N GLN A 203 -31.85 -0.64 -9.23
CA GLN A 203 -32.46 -1.69 -10.05
C GLN A 203 -32.30 -3.10 -9.45
N SER A 204 -31.66 -3.24 -8.28
CA SER A 204 -31.51 -4.53 -7.60
C SER A 204 -30.81 -5.61 -8.44
N GLN A 205 -29.94 -5.20 -9.38
CA GLN A 205 -29.20 -6.14 -10.21
C GLN A 205 -28.03 -6.79 -9.47
N VAL A 206 -27.61 -7.94 -9.98
CA VAL A 206 -26.46 -8.70 -9.46
C VAL A 206 -25.40 -8.79 -10.53
N GLU A 207 -24.17 -8.45 -10.17
CA GLU A 207 -23.05 -8.48 -11.11
C GLU A 207 -21.80 -9.09 -10.49
N ARG A 208 -20.91 -9.64 -11.33
CA ARG A 208 -19.60 -10.13 -10.87
C ARG A 208 -18.65 -8.96 -10.64
N VAL A 209 -17.87 -9.02 -9.57
CA VAL A 209 -16.85 -8.00 -9.25
C VAL A 209 -15.79 -7.90 -10.36
N THR A 210 -15.56 -8.99 -11.10
CA THR A 210 -14.68 -8.98 -12.28
C THR A 210 -15.24 -8.11 -13.42
N MET A 211 -16.56 -8.14 -13.65
CA MET A 211 -17.21 -7.32 -14.66
C MET A 211 -17.18 -5.85 -14.27
N LEU A 212 -17.39 -5.51 -12.99
CA LEU A 212 -17.21 -4.13 -12.51
C LEU A 212 -15.78 -3.61 -12.74
N ARG A 213 -14.77 -4.48 -12.57
CA ARG A 213 -13.38 -4.14 -12.91
C ARG A 213 -13.22 -3.88 -14.39
N GLU A 214 -13.79 -4.72 -15.24
CA GLU A 214 -13.69 -4.58 -16.69
C GLU A 214 -14.40 -3.31 -17.16
N ARG A 215 -15.60 -2.99 -16.63
CA ARG A 215 -16.28 -1.71 -16.88
C ARG A 215 -15.41 -0.51 -16.48
N TYR A 216 -14.81 -0.56 -15.29
CA TYR A 216 -13.90 0.49 -14.81
C TYR A 216 -12.69 0.69 -15.74
N LEU A 217 -12.08 -0.41 -16.20
CA LEU A 217 -10.94 -0.37 -17.11
C LEU A 217 -11.34 0.11 -18.51
N ASN A 218 -12.50 -0.30 -19.01
CA ASN A 218 -13.03 0.15 -20.29
C ASN A 218 -13.28 1.67 -20.27
N TYR A 219 -13.86 2.19 -19.18
CA TYR A 219 -14.05 3.62 -19.01
C TYR A 219 -12.71 4.39 -19.02
N LEU A 220 -11.70 3.87 -18.32
CA LEU A 220 -10.35 4.47 -18.35
C LEU A 220 -9.74 4.41 -19.75
N GLN A 221 -9.83 3.28 -20.45
CA GLN A 221 -9.26 3.14 -21.78
C GLN A 221 -9.88 4.11 -22.79
N SER A 222 -11.20 4.30 -22.72
CA SER A 222 -11.92 5.16 -23.67
C SER A 222 -11.76 6.65 -23.39
N ASN A 223 -11.67 7.06 -22.12
CA ASN A 223 -11.66 8.48 -21.75
C ASN A 223 -10.26 8.99 -21.33
N TYR A 224 -9.39 8.10 -20.84
CA TYR A 224 -8.07 8.44 -20.29
C TYR A 224 -7.04 7.36 -20.62
N PRO A 225 -6.65 7.20 -21.91
CA PRO A 225 -5.71 6.15 -22.34
C PRO A 225 -4.39 6.13 -21.55
N GLU A 226 -3.91 7.30 -21.12
CA GLU A 226 -2.67 7.45 -20.34
C GLU A 226 -2.76 6.90 -18.91
N ALA A 227 -3.98 6.82 -18.34
CA ALA A 227 -4.23 6.27 -17.02
C ALA A 227 -4.70 4.80 -17.07
N TYR A 228 -4.84 4.25 -18.27
CA TYR A 228 -5.25 2.87 -18.46
C TYR A 228 -4.15 1.91 -17.97
N ASN A 229 -4.53 0.98 -17.09
CA ASN A 229 -3.63 -0.06 -16.61
C ASN A 229 -4.36 -1.42 -16.63
N PRO A 230 -4.04 -2.30 -17.58
CA PRO A 230 -4.69 -3.61 -17.69
C PRO A 230 -4.45 -4.49 -16.45
N ASP A 231 -3.37 -4.28 -15.71
CA ASP A 231 -2.99 -5.06 -14.54
C ASP A 231 -3.62 -4.55 -13.23
N TYR A 232 -4.50 -3.55 -13.30
CA TYR A 232 -5.25 -3.06 -12.16
C TYR A 232 -6.00 -4.20 -11.47
N LYS A 233 -5.78 -4.39 -10.17
CA LYS A 233 -6.24 -5.59 -9.46
C LYS A 233 -7.68 -5.44 -8.96
N THR A 234 -8.49 -6.49 -9.12
CA THR A 234 -9.90 -6.55 -8.68
C THR A 234 -10.08 -6.20 -7.21
N HIS A 235 -9.20 -6.68 -6.33
CA HIS A 235 -9.27 -6.39 -4.89
C HIS A 235 -9.15 -4.90 -4.56
N LYS A 236 -8.41 -4.11 -5.37
CA LYS A 236 -8.28 -2.66 -5.18
C LYS A 236 -9.59 -1.95 -5.49
N LEU A 237 -10.29 -2.37 -6.55
CA LEU A 237 -11.60 -1.83 -6.87
C LEU A 237 -12.61 -2.19 -5.79
N LYS A 238 -12.65 -3.47 -5.39
CA LYS A 238 -13.52 -3.96 -4.33
C LYS A 238 -13.35 -3.16 -3.03
N ALA A 239 -12.11 -2.94 -2.60
CA ALA A 239 -11.84 -2.17 -1.38
C ALA A 239 -12.36 -0.72 -1.46
N LYS A 240 -12.28 -0.08 -2.64
CA LYS A 240 -12.84 1.28 -2.85
C LYS A 240 -14.37 1.27 -2.77
N ILE A 241 -15.01 0.31 -3.44
CA ILE A 241 -16.47 0.17 -3.46
C ILE A 241 -16.97 -0.17 -2.05
N GLN A 242 -16.36 -1.12 -1.36
CA GLN A 242 -16.74 -1.52 -0.01
C GLN A 242 -16.57 -0.37 1.00
N LYS A 243 -15.54 0.46 0.84
CA LYS A 243 -15.37 1.66 1.67
C LYS A 243 -16.48 2.69 1.46
N GLU A 244 -16.97 2.84 0.23
CA GLU A 244 -18.00 3.82 -0.12
C GLU A 244 -19.40 3.38 0.31
N PHE A 245 -19.78 2.17 -0.09
CA PHE A 245 -21.16 1.69 0.06
C PHE A 245 -21.38 0.90 1.35
N GLY A 246 -20.30 0.42 1.99
CA GLY A 246 -20.37 -0.29 3.28
C GLY A 246 -21.42 -1.39 3.27
N ASP A 247 -22.38 -1.28 4.20
CA ASP A 247 -23.44 -2.26 4.43
C ASP A 247 -24.60 -2.17 3.41
N ARG A 248 -24.58 -1.22 2.47
CA ARG A 248 -25.61 -1.08 1.42
C ARG A 248 -25.48 -2.13 0.32
N ILE A 249 -24.32 -2.77 0.22
CA ILE A 249 -24.05 -3.84 -0.73
C ILE A 249 -23.49 -5.06 0.00
N LYS A 250 -23.65 -6.23 -0.59
CA LYS A 250 -23.08 -7.49 -0.10
C LYS A 250 -22.23 -8.13 -1.18
N PHE A 251 -21.16 -8.77 -0.75
CA PHE A 251 -20.32 -9.60 -1.59
C PHE A 251 -20.54 -11.06 -1.25
N TRP A 252 -20.68 -11.90 -2.27
CA TRP A 252 -20.82 -13.34 -2.08
C TRP A 252 -20.07 -14.10 -3.17
N GLN A 253 -19.31 -15.10 -2.75
CA GLN A 253 -18.56 -15.97 -3.65
C GLN A 253 -19.22 -17.36 -3.71
N PRO A 254 -19.82 -17.76 -4.85
CA PRO A 254 -20.32 -19.11 -5.05
C PRO A 254 -19.17 -20.08 -5.35
N GLY A 255 -18.54 -20.64 -4.32
CA GLY A 255 -17.50 -21.68 -4.48
C GLY A 255 -16.37 -21.26 -5.43
N PHE A 256 -16.17 -22.02 -6.52
CA PHE A 256 -15.15 -21.75 -7.54
C PHE A 256 -15.52 -20.66 -8.56
N ARG A 257 -16.71 -20.06 -8.48
CA ARG A 257 -17.13 -18.99 -9.39
C ARG A 257 -16.65 -17.62 -8.91
N GLY A 258 -16.65 -16.66 -9.84
CA GLY A 258 -16.33 -15.27 -9.55
C GLY A 258 -17.26 -14.67 -8.48
N GLU A 259 -16.70 -13.79 -7.65
CA GLU A 259 -17.43 -13.10 -6.59
C GLU A 259 -18.52 -12.18 -7.18
N LEU A 260 -19.72 -12.24 -6.60
CA LEU A 260 -20.87 -11.42 -6.93
C LEU A 260 -20.99 -10.25 -5.97
N VAL A 261 -21.55 -9.15 -6.46
CA VAL A 261 -22.00 -8.00 -5.68
C VAL A 261 -23.47 -7.73 -5.96
N TYR A 262 -24.21 -7.43 -4.91
CA TYR A 262 -25.66 -7.18 -4.95
C TYR A 262 -26.08 -6.24 -3.83
N SER A 263 -27.25 -5.61 -3.97
CA SER A 263 -27.85 -4.76 -2.93
C SER A 263 -28.07 -5.54 -1.63
N ALA A 264 -27.75 -4.93 -0.49
CA ALA A 264 -27.92 -5.56 0.81
C ALA A 264 -29.38 -5.79 1.21
N VAL A 265 -30.30 -5.03 0.60
CA VAL A 265 -31.75 -5.16 0.73
C VAL A 265 -32.22 -6.48 0.12
N LEU A 266 -31.50 -6.97 -0.89
CA LEU A 266 -31.89 -8.16 -1.62
C LEU A 266 -31.49 -9.43 -0.84
N PRO A 267 -32.42 -10.36 -0.58
CA PRO A 267 -32.10 -11.64 0.02
C PRO A 267 -31.14 -12.43 -0.86
N LYS A 268 -30.26 -13.23 -0.24
CA LYS A 268 -29.27 -14.02 -0.98
C LYS A 268 -29.91 -14.97 -2.01
N GLY A 269 -31.05 -15.59 -1.68
CA GLY A 269 -31.76 -16.48 -2.60
C GLY A 269 -32.20 -15.75 -3.87
N SER A 270 -32.86 -14.61 -3.71
CA SER A 270 -33.25 -13.74 -4.82
C SER A 270 -32.05 -13.24 -5.60
N ALA A 271 -30.91 -12.97 -4.95
CA ALA A 271 -29.71 -12.50 -5.65
C ALA A 271 -29.15 -13.60 -6.58
N VAL A 272 -29.25 -14.85 -6.17
CA VAL A 272 -28.86 -15.99 -7.00
C VAL A 272 -29.82 -16.16 -8.18
N GLU A 273 -31.12 -16.02 -7.94
CA GLU A 273 -32.16 -16.11 -8.98
C GLU A 273 -32.02 -15.00 -10.01
N THR A 274 -31.90 -13.74 -9.56
CA THR A 274 -31.64 -12.59 -10.44
C THR A 274 -30.33 -12.77 -11.21
N ALA A 275 -29.26 -13.28 -10.59
CA ALA A 275 -28.03 -13.56 -11.32
C ALA A 275 -28.21 -14.66 -12.39
N PHE A 276 -29.07 -15.65 -12.13
CA PHE A 276 -29.38 -16.71 -13.08
C PHE A 276 -30.23 -16.20 -14.25
N GLU A 277 -31.28 -15.44 -13.96
CA GLU A 277 -32.14 -14.80 -14.97
C GLU A 277 -31.37 -13.79 -15.83
N MET A 278 -30.51 -12.97 -15.20
CA MET A 278 -29.68 -12.02 -15.93
C MET A 278 -28.68 -12.72 -16.84
N ALA A 279 -28.07 -13.82 -16.39
CA ALA A 279 -27.22 -14.66 -17.24
C ALA A 279 -27.99 -15.36 -18.37
N ALA A 280 -29.32 -15.47 -18.24
CA ALA A 280 -30.19 -15.99 -19.28
C ALA A 280 -30.57 -14.94 -20.34
N SER A 281 -30.46 -13.63 -20.02
CA SER A 281 -30.85 -12.58 -20.96
C SER A 281 -29.83 -12.39 -22.09
N ASP A 282 -30.32 -12.25 -23.32
CA ASP A 282 -29.46 -12.15 -24.51
C ASP A 282 -28.61 -10.87 -24.50
N GLN A 283 -29.15 -9.75 -24.03
CA GLN A 283 -28.41 -8.50 -23.91
C GLN A 283 -27.21 -8.63 -22.96
N LYS A 284 -27.39 -9.27 -21.80
CA LYS A 284 -26.28 -9.48 -20.87
C LYS A 284 -25.26 -10.49 -21.38
N ARG A 285 -25.72 -11.53 -22.10
CA ARG A 285 -24.81 -12.47 -22.77
C ARG A 285 -23.94 -11.77 -23.81
N LEU A 286 -24.50 -10.83 -24.57
CA LEU A 286 -23.75 -10.03 -25.54
C LEU A 286 -22.74 -9.11 -24.84
N GLU A 287 -23.16 -8.38 -23.79
CA GLU A 287 -22.24 -7.55 -22.99
C GLU A 287 -21.09 -8.36 -22.37
N GLU A 288 -21.39 -9.53 -21.80
CA GLU A 288 -20.36 -10.42 -21.23
C GLU A 288 -19.44 -10.96 -22.32
N ALA A 289 -19.97 -11.36 -23.48
CA ALA A 289 -19.18 -11.84 -24.60
C ALA A 289 -18.24 -10.76 -25.14
N GLU A 290 -18.74 -9.52 -25.32
CA GLU A 290 -17.93 -8.37 -25.76
C GLU A 290 -16.74 -8.14 -24.83
N ILE A 291 -17.02 -8.09 -23.52
CA ILE A 291 -16.00 -7.83 -22.50
C ILE A 291 -14.96 -8.96 -22.45
N LEU A 292 -15.40 -10.22 -22.50
CA LEU A 292 -14.50 -11.38 -22.51
C LEU A 292 -13.62 -11.40 -23.76
N LEU A 293 -14.21 -11.19 -24.95
CA LEU A 293 -13.47 -11.14 -26.21
C LEU A 293 -12.43 -10.02 -26.16
N ARG A 294 -12.82 -8.82 -25.74
CA ARG A 294 -11.91 -7.67 -25.59
C ARG A 294 -10.73 -8.01 -24.68
N ARG A 295 -10.98 -8.64 -23.53
CA ARG A 295 -9.92 -9.05 -22.61
C ARG A 295 -8.93 -10.01 -23.27
N HIS A 296 -9.45 -11.06 -23.91
CA HIS A 296 -8.62 -12.07 -24.58
C HIS A 296 -7.79 -11.46 -25.72
N ILE A 297 -8.36 -10.51 -26.47
CA ILE A 297 -7.65 -9.77 -27.52
C ILE A 297 -6.51 -8.94 -26.94
N ILE A 298 -6.74 -8.20 -25.85
CA ILE A 298 -5.71 -7.39 -25.19
C ILE A 298 -4.60 -8.27 -24.58
N ASP A 299 -4.95 -9.42 -24.01
CA ASP A 299 -3.94 -10.33 -23.46
C ASP A 299 -3.11 -11.02 -24.55
N ALA A 300 -3.72 -11.32 -25.71
CA ALA A 300 -2.97 -11.82 -26.86
C ALA A 300 -2.05 -10.75 -27.46
N SER A 301 -2.48 -9.48 -27.52
CA SER A 301 -1.65 -8.42 -28.08
C SER A 301 -0.38 -8.16 -27.27
N LYS A 302 -0.39 -8.39 -25.95
CA LYS A 302 0.83 -8.32 -25.11
C LYS A 302 1.94 -9.30 -25.53
N ASN A 303 1.58 -10.41 -26.16
CA ASN A 303 2.51 -11.44 -26.61
C ASN A 303 2.68 -11.46 -28.14
N SER A 304 2.11 -10.46 -28.82
CA SER A 304 2.14 -10.34 -30.27
C SER A 304 3.24 -9.37 -30.71
N GLU A 305 3.87 -9.65 -31.85
CA GLU A 305 4.79 -8.73 -32.52
C GLU A 305 4.05 -7.64 -33.32
N LEU A 306 2.71 -7.74 -33.40
CA LEU A 306 1.88 -6.78 -34.13
C LEU A 306 1.81 -5.42 -33.40
N PRO A 307 1.87 -4.30 -34.14
CA PRO A 307 1.58 -2.99 -33.57
C PRO A 307 0.13 -2.94 -33.05
N TRP A 308 -0.08 -2.30 -31.90
CA TRP A 308 -1.42 -2.10 -31.32
C TRP A 308 -1.82 -0.62 -31.36
N PRO A 309 -2.97 -0.25 -31.95
CA PRO A 309 -3.95 -1.13 -32.58
C PRO A 309 -3.48 -1.63 -33.97
N PRO A 310 -3.79 -2.89 -34.34
CA PRO A 310 -3.41 -3.44 -35.64
C PRO A 310 -4.20 -2.78 -36.77
N THR A 311 -3.54 -2.54 -37.90
CA THR A 311 -4.17 -2.04 -39.12
C THR A 311 -4.80 -3.18 -39.94
N ALA A 312 -5.62 -2.83 -40.92
CA ALA A 312 -6.21 -3.82 -41.83
C ALA A 312 -5.15 -4.57 -42.66
N GLU A 313 -4.00 -3.95 -42.91
CA GLU A 313 -2.87 -4.53 -43.64
C GLU A 313 -2.11 -5.53 -42.76
N ASP A 314 -1.93 -5.20 -41.47
CA ASP A 314 -1.30 -6.10 -40.48
C ASP A 314 -2.05 -7.43 -40.35
N LEU A 315 -3.38 -7.39 -40.46
CA LEU A 315 -4.29 -8.55 -40.32
C LEU A 315 -4.34 -9.45 -41.57
N GLN A 316 -3.78 -9.02 -42.71
CA GLN A 316 -3.74 -9.82 -43.95
C GLN A 316 -2.51 -10.73 -44.03
N SER A 317 -1.55 -10.59 -43.11
CA SER A 317 -0.36 -11.43 -43.06
C SER A 317 -0.68 -12.83 -42.51
N GLU A 318 -0.19 -13.90 -43.17
CA GLU A 318 -0.40 -15.31 -42.79
C GLU A 318 0.14 -15.68 -41.39
N THR A 319 0.85 -14.76 -40.74
CA THR A 319 1.43 -14.90 -39.41
C THR A 319 0.43 -14.61 -38.28
N VAL A 320 -0.72 -13.99 -38.56
CA VAL A 320 -1.74 -13.67 -37.55
C VAL A 320 -2.61 -14.90 -37.28
N LYS A 321 -2.27 -15.67 -36.24
CA LYS A 321 -3.15 -16.74 -35.74
C LYS A 321 -4.28 -16.13 -34.89
N PRO A 322 -5.55 -16.21 -35.32
CA PRO A 322 -6.65 -15.68 -34.53
C PRO A 322 -6.77 -16.47 -33.22
N LEU A 323 -7.17 -15.78 -32.14
CA LEU A 323 -7.43 -16.40 -30.86
C LEU A 323 -8.48 -17.52 -31.00
N ASN A 324 -8.20 -18.70 -30.44
CA ASN A 324 -9.14 -19.83 -30.44
C ASN A 324 -10.52 -19.44 -29.92
N ILE A 325 -10.60 -18.58 -28.89
CA ILE A 325 -11.89 -18.11 -28.36
C ILE A 325 -12.67 -17.24 -29.35
N LEU A 326 -11.97 -16.45 -30.18
CA LEU A 326 -12.58 -15.66 -31.25
C LEU A 326 -13.04 -16.57 -32.38
N LEU A 327 -12.22 -17.57 -32.75
CA LEU A 327 -12.61 -18.58 -33.73
C LEU A 327 -13.81 -19.39 -33.27
N SER A 328 -13.83 -19.87 -32.03
CA SER A 328 -15.00 -20.57 -31.47
C SER A 328 -16.24 -19.68 -31.41
N PHE A 329 -16.08 -18.38 -31.11
CA PHE A 329 -17.20 -17.43 -31.13
C PHE A 329 -17.75 -17.22 -32.54
N LEU A 330 -16.88 -16.99 -33.52
CA LEU A 330 -17.25 -16.82 -34.93
C LEU A 330 -17.85 -18.10 -35.52
N ASP A 331 -17.24 -19.26 -35.24
CA ASP A 331 -17.76 -20.56 -35.65
C ASP A 331 -19.16 -20.81 -35.09
N HIS A 332 -19.40 -20.47 -33.81
CA HIS A 332 -20.72 -20.56 -33.19
C HIS A 332 -21.74 -19.60 -33.81
N LEU A 333 -21.33 -18.40 -34.23
CA LEU A 333 -22.20 -17.46 -34.96
C LEU A 333 -22.56 -17.96 -36.36
N LEU A 334 -21.60 -18.57 -37.06
CA LEU A 334 -21.77 -19.07 -38.42
C LEU A 334 -22.54 -20.41 -38.47
N THR A 335 -22.32 -21.30 -37.50
CA THR A 335 -23.00 -22.61 -37.39
C THR A 335 -24.42 -22.51 -36.85
N LYS A 336 -24.72 -21.56 -35.95
CA LYS A 336 -26.11 -21.34 -35.49
C LYS A 336 -27.05 -20.81 -36.58
N ASN A 337 -26.52 -20.05 -37.55
CA ASN A 337 -27.31 -19.59 -38.69
C ASN A 337 -27.62 -20.72 -39.70
N THR A 338 -26.82 -21.77 -39.75
CA THR A 338 -27.05 -22.92 -40.65
C THR A 338 -28.04 -23.93 -40.08
N GLN A 339 -28.13 -24.08 -38.75
CA GLN A 339 -29.15 -24.93 -38.11
C GLN A 339 -30.56 -24.33 -38.16
N LYS A 340 -30.70 -22.99 -38.05
CA LYS A 340 -32.02 -22.34 -38.17
C LYS A 340 -32.61 -22.37 -39.59
N ASN A 341 -31.77 -22.48 -40.61
CA ASN A 341 -32.18 -22.55 -42.02
C ASN A 341 -32.43 -23.98 -42.53
N SER A 342 -32.13 -25.00 -41.73
CA SER A 342 -32.39 -26.40 -42.08
C SER A 342 -33.68 -26.97 -41.46
N GLU A 343 -34.25 -26.30 -40.44
CA GLU A 343 -35.53 -26.69 -39.84
C GLU A 343 -36.77 -26.10 -40.54
N THR A 344 -36.62 -25.12 -41.44
CA THR A 344 -37.73 -24.48 -42.18
C THR A 344 -38.01 -25.08 -43.56
N THR A 345 -37.27 -26.10 -43.99
CA THR A 345 -37.38 -26.66 -45.35
C THR A 345 -37.90 -28.10 -45.40
N THR A 346 -38.60 -28.58 -44.37
CA THR A 346 -39.18 -29.93 -44.35
C THR A 346 -40.60 -29.96 -43.79
N THR A 347 -41.49 -29.16 -44.38
CA THR A 347 -42.94 -29.46 -44.40
C THR A 347 -43.52 -28.95 -45.70
N HIS A 348 -43.64 -29.85 -46.68
CA HIS A 348 -44.68 -29.84 -47.69
C HIS A 348 -44.95 -31.25 -48.20
#